data_AF-A0A9E3NE37-F1
#
_entry.id   AF-A0A9E3NE37-F1
#
_cell.length_a   1.000
_cell.length_b   1.000
_cell.length_c   1.000
_cell.angle_alpha   90.00
_cell.angle_beta   90.00
_cell.angle_gamma   90.00
#
_symmetry.space_group_name_H-M   'P 1'
#
loop_
_entity.id
_entity.type
_entity.pdbx_description
1 polymer ?
#
loop_
_entity_poly.entity_id
_entity_poly.type
_entity_poly.pdbx_seq_one_letter_code
_entity_poly.pdbx_strand_id
1 'polypeptide(L)'
;FVWPGAMFNTNGTKQGGIFADVDFTNGIVNAPQFEPDVNNQPTAADIFGGTDAVPQGDVNLFVEDFKFPQVFRTSLGVAKTFGDGWNVSLDGIYTKTLNNIVYQSVNFENNFTSTPGPESRIQYVSNAAVDSRYRSIYVGYNTNEGHSFNFSTGVDKQFENFFGSLFYSYGDSYALNEGTSSQNSSQWRGQVHDVGGRNNPVFGRSDFSAGHRVVGTTAYKFDWNDEKNVATTVSLFYNGQSGTPFSWIVGGDDADNFSNENGSTSRNRTLFYIPQSRGDINLMDTDDLTADQQWALLNNFIENDDYLSDHRGEYAEKNSNRLPFESQLDVKVLQDFGLTLGDKRHRFQFSADIFNFGNLISKDWGTTWSTNDSFSYQTILNLQGFDTDGSPIYTFTDDSLDDERFNINDISSRWRAQIGFRYLFD
;
A
#
# COMPACT_ATOMS: atom_id res chain seq x y z
N PHE A 1 -13.87 13.75 -1.04
CA PHE A 1 -13.71 12.99 0.21
C PHE A 1 -15.04 12.38 0.58
N VAL A 2 -15.12 11.04 0.69
CA VAL A 2 -16.38 10.35 1.01
C VAL A 2 -16.67 10.32 2.51
N TRP A 3 -15.64 10.47 3.35
CA TRP A 3 -15.73 10.28 4.80
C TRP A 3 -16.60 11.30 5.54
N PRO A 4 -16.58 12.60 5.21
CA PRO A 4 -17.53 13.54 5.82
C PRO A 4 -18.98 13.21 5.46
N GLY A 5 -19.21 12.58 4.30
CA GLY A 5 -20.52 12.04 3.94
C GLY A 5 -20.94 10.84 4.80
N ALA A 6 -19.98 10.09 5.34
CA ALA A 6 -20.26 8.91 6.16
C ALA A 6 -20.98 9.25 7.47
N MET A 7 -20.86 10.47 8.00
CA MET A 7 -21.61 10.87 9.20
C MET A 7 -23.13 10.93 8.96
N PHE A 8 -23.58 11.11 7.71
CA PHE A 8 -25.02 11.12 7.40
C PHE A 8 -25.59 9.72 7.24
N ASN A 9 -24.76 8.74 6.85
CA ASN A 9 -25.17 7.36 6.60
C ASN A 9 -24.88 6.44 7.79
N THR A 10 -23.87 6.75 8.60
CA THR A 10 -23.39 5.95 9.74
C THR A 10 -23.46 6.80 11.00
N ASN A 11 -24.68 7.02 11.49
CA ASN A 11 -25.00 7.87 12.65
C ASN A 11 -25.77 7.12 13.74
N GLY A 12 -25.70 5.79 13.71
CA GLY A 12 -26.45 4.93 14.61
C GLY A 12 -27.96 4.82 14.33
N THR A 13 -28.55 5.58 13.40
CA THR A 13 -30.01 5.53 13.12
C THR A 13 -30.37 5.10 11.70
N LYS A 14 -29.46 5.32 10.75
CA LYS A 14 -29.67 5.03 9.32
C LYS A 14 -29.20 3.65 8.90
N GLN A 15 -28.30 3.06 9.68
CA GLN A 15 -27.69 1.78 9.41
C GLN A 15 -27.71 0.98 10.71
N GLY A 16 -28.24 -0.24 10.63
CA GLY A 16 -28.22 -1.23 11.71
C GLY A 16 -27.89 -2.58 11.10
N GLY A 17 -27.56 -3.54 11.96
CA GLY A 17 -27.20 -4.88 11.51
C GLY A 17 -26.99 -5.79 12.70
N ILE A 18 -26.95 -7.08 12.40
CA ILE A 18 -26.56 -8.14 13.33
C ILE A 18 -25.14 -8.58 13.00
N PHE A 19 -24.39 -8.93 14.02
CA PHE A 19 -23.13 -9.64 13.85
C PHE A 19 -23.38 -11.08 14.26
N ALA A 20 -23.18 -11.97 13.29
CA ALA A 20 -23.31 -13.40 13.46
C ALA A 20 -21.95 -13.95 13.89
N ASP A 21 -21.90 -14.63 15.02
CA ASP A 21 -20.69 -15.32 15.45
C ASP A 21 -20.74 -16.75 14.93
N VAL A 22 -19.62 -17.23 14.39
CA VAL A 22 -19.48 -18.64 14.03
C VAL A 22 -18.91 -19.35 15.24
N ASP A 23 -19.75 -20.08 15.97
CA ASP A 23 -19.31 -21.03 16.99
C ASP A 23 -19.05 -22.37 16.30
N PHE A 24 -17.79 -22.82 16.29
CA PHE A 24 -17.41 -24.09 15.66
C PHE A 24 -18.04 -25.33 16.32
N THR A 25 -18.62 -25.19 17.52
CA THR A 25 -19.36 -26.23 18.24
C THR A 25 -20.86 -26.16 17.96
N ASN A 26 -21.42 -24.96 17.84
CA ASN A 26 -22.87 -24.72 17.77
C ASN A 26 -23.38 -24.17 16.42
N GLY A 27 -22.50 -23.96 15.43
CA GLY A 27 -22.83 -23.31 14.17
C GLY A 27 -22.92 -21.78 14.29
N ILE A 28 -23.65 -21.14 13.38
CA ILE A 28 -23.85 -19.69 13.42
C ILE A 28 -24.81 -19.34 14.57
N VAL A 29 -24.31 -18.58 15.55
CA VAL A 29 -25.08 -18.02 16.67
C VAL A 29 -25.38 -16.54 16.41
N ASN A 30 -26.52 -16.06 16.93
CA ASN A 30 -26.99 -14.67 16.77
C ASN A 30 -27.26 -14.23 15.32
N ALA A 31 -27.64 -15.17 14.43
CA ALA A 31 -28.07 -14.89 13.07
C ALA A 31 -29.43 -15.52 12.74
N PRO A 32 -30.25 -14.86 11.90
CA PRO A 32 -31.42 -15.48 11.32
C PRO A 32 -30.99 -16.68 10.47
N GLN A 33 -31.76 -17.76 10.57
CA GLN A 33 -31.58 -18.90 9.69
C GLN A 33 -31.83 -18.48 8.24
N PHE A 34 -31.09 -19.10 7.30
CA PHE A 34 -31.30 -18.84 5.89
C PHE A 34 -32.73 -19.19 5.49
N GLU A 35 -33.46 -18.21 4.93
CA GLU A 35 -34.81 -18.38 4.41
C GLU A 35 -34.78 -18.36 2.87
N PRO A 36 -35.02 -19.50 2.20
CA PRO A 36 -35.02 -19.58 0.74
C PRO A 36 -36.23 -18.90 0.09
N ASP A 37 -37.34 -18.66 0.80
CA ASP A 37 -38.49 -17.92 0.25
C ASP A 37 -38.26 -16.40 0.36
N VAL A 38 -38.13 -15.75 -0.79
CA VAL A 38 -37.96 -14.30 -0.89
C VAL A 38 -39.12 -13.51 -0.30
N ASN A 39 -40.31 -14.10 -0.14
CA ASN A 39 -41.47 -13.45 0.45
C ASN A 39 -41.60 -13.67 1.96
N ASN A 40 -40.77 -14.56 2.54
CA ASN A 40 -40.78 -14.88 3.97
C ASN A 40 -39.51 -14.39 4.70
N GLN A 41 -38.78 -13.45 4.10
CA GLN A 41 -37.51 -12.97 4.67
C GLN A 41 -37.71 -12.44 6.11
N PRO A 42 -36.79 -12.76 7.05
CA PRO A 42 -36.87 -12.31 8.44
C PRO A 42 -37.06 -10.80 8.56
N THR A 43 -38.01 -10.38 9.40
CA THR A 43 -38.30 -8.98 9.66
C THR A 43 -37.45 -8.43 10.80
N ALA A 44 -37.42 -7.10 10.96
CA ALA A 44 -36.77 -6.47 12.11
C ALA A 44 -37.36 -6.95 13.45
N ALA A 45 -38.67 -7.25 13.51
CA ALA A 45 -39.29 -7.79 14.71
C ALA A 45 -38.81 -9.22 15.02
N ASP A 46 -38.59 -10.05 13.99
CA ASP A 46 -38.09 -11.42 14.14
C ASP A 46 -36.65 -11.45 14.65
N ILE A 47 -35.86 -10.42 14.32
CA ILE A 47 -34.43 -10.35 14.67
C ILE A 47 -34.21 -9.58 15.98
N PHE A 48 -34.90 -8.47 16.20
CA PHE A 48 -34.62 -7.53 17.29
C PHE A 48 -35.71 -7.49 18.38
N GLY A 49 -36.76 -8.32 18.26
CA GLY A 49 -37.85 -8.39 19.25
C GLY A 49 -38.77 -7.16 19.28
N GLY A 50 -38.68 -6.29 18.28
CA GLY A 50 -39.49 -5.08 18.16
C GLY A 50 -39.33 -4.36 16.82
N THR A 51 -40.22 -3.41 16.55
CA THR A 51 -40.20 -2.57 15.33
C THR A 51 -39.53 -1.21 15.56
N ASP A 52 -39.19 -0.88 16.81
CA ASP A 52 -38.61 0.40 17.16
C ASP A 52 -37.15 0.48 16.70
N ALA A 53 -36.81 1.58 16.02
CA ALA A 53 -35.45 1.85 15.62
C ALA A 53 -34.63 2.26 16.85
N VAL A 54 -34.06 1.27 17.55
CA VAL A 54 -33.07 1.51 18.60
C VAL A 54 -31.76 1.95 17.92
N PRO A 55 -31.18 3.10 18.29
CA PRO A 55 -29.90 3.50 17.72
C PRO A 55 -28.82 2.44 17.98
N GLN A 56 -28.15 1.97 16.93
CA GLN A 56 -27.20 0.87 17.01
C GLN A 56 -26.17 0.90 15.87
N GLY A 57 -25.18 0.00 15.92
CA GLY A 57 -24.12 -0.07 14.92
C GLY A 57 -23.05 1.01 15.11
N ASP A 58 -22.41 1.43 14.02
CA ASP A 58 -21.35 2.44 14.07
C ASP A 58 -21.92 3.86 14.08
N VAL A 59 -21.20 4.75 14.78
CA VAL A 59 -21.42 6.20 14.73
C VAL A 59 -20.14 6.88 14.26
N ASN A 60 -20.25 7.69 13.22
CA ASN A 60 -19.16 8.49 12.69
C ASN A 60 -19.38 9.96 13.05
N LEU A 61 -18.45 10.51 13.82
CA LEU A 61 -18.44 11.89 14.26
C LEU A 61 -17.23 12.64 13.69
N PHE A 62 -17.29 13.95 13.74
CA PHE A 62 -16.19 14.85 13.43
C PHE A 62 -16.10 15.92 14.51
N VAL A 63 -14.90 16.41 14.77
CA VAL A 63 -14.71 17.57 15.65
C VAL A 63 -15.46 18.80 15.09
N GLU A 64 -15.95 19.68 15.98
CA GLU A 64 -16.83 20.79 15.61
C GLU A 64 -16.18 21.76 14.60
N ASP A 65 -14.87 21.97 14.71
CA ASP A 65 -14.08 22.87 13.86
C ASP A 65 -13.35 22.15 12.72
N PHE A 66 -13.84 20.96 12.33
CA PHE A 66 -13.22 20.15 11.30
C PHE A 66 -13.09 20.89 9.95
N LYS A 67 -11.89 20.84 9.38
CA LYS A 67 -11.55 21.39 8.06
C LYS A 67 -11.36 20.27 7.06
N PHE A 68 -11.87 20.47 5.85
CA PHE A 68 -11.57 19.57 4.74
C PHE A 68 -10.05 19.53 4.47
N PRO A 69 -9.52 18.42 3.94
CA PRO A 69 -8.12 18.33 3.62
C PRO A 69 -7.65 19.47 2.70
N GLN A 70 -6.55 20.08 3.07
CA GLN A 70 -5.95 21.25 2.43
C GLN A 70 -4.44 21.08 2.40
N VAL A 71 -3.82 21.50 1.31
CA VAL A 71 -2.37 21.50 1.15
C VAL A 71 -1.89 22.85 0.66
N PHE A 72 -0.69 23.23 1.08
CA PHE A 72 0.10 24.26 0.42
C PHE A 72 1.03 23.59 -0.57
N ARG A 73 1.06 24.06 -1.82
CA ARG A 73 1.92 23.49 -2.86
C ARG A 73 2.63 24.60 -3.61
N THR A 74 3.92 24.42 -3.80
CA THR A 74 4.77 25.31 -4.58
C THR A 74 5.62 24.48 -5.54
N SER A 75 5.91 25.04 -6.72
CA SER A 75 6.77 24.41 -7.71
C SER A 75 7.64 25.43 -8.43
N LEU A 76 8.82 25.00 -8.86
CA LEU A 76 9.74 25.77 -9.67
C LEU A 76 10.27 24.87 -10.79
N GLY A 77 10.23 25.37 -12.02
CA GLY A 77 10.70 24.65 -13.19
C GLY A 77 11.53 25.54 -14.10
N VAL A 78 12.57 24.99 -14.69
CA VAL A 78 13.41 25.63 -15.72
C VAL A 78 13.57 24.66 -16.87
N ALA A 79 13.20 25.09 -18.07
CA ALA A 79 13.46 24.37 -19.30
C ALA A 79 14.30 25.23 -20.24
N LYS A 80 15.28 24.63 -20.90
CA LYS A 80 16.14 25.33 -21.85
C LYS A 80 16.58 24.42 -22.97
N THR A 81 16.53 24.94 -24.20
CA THR A 81 17.15 24.31 -25.36
C THR A 81 18.59 24.81 -25.50
N PHE A 82 19.53 23.89 -25.64
CA PHE A 82 20.96 24.15 -25.81
C PHE A 82 21.46 23.69 -27.17
N GLY A 83 22.37 24.48 -27.75
CA GLY A 83 23.05 24.17 -29.01
C GLY A 83 22.07 23.75 -30.10
N ASP A 84 22.38 22.64 -30.78
CA ASP A 84 21.60 22.12 -31.91
C ASP A 84 20.37 21.31 -31.46
N GLY A 85 19.54 21.87 -30.57
CA GLY A 85 18.23 21.26 -30.21
C GLY A 85 18.24 20.24 -29.08
N TRP A 86 19.18 20.32 -28.14
CA TRP A 86 19.09 19.55 -26.88
C TRP A 86 18.13 20.23 -25.91
N ASN A 87 17.02 19.59 -25.58
CA ASN A 87 16.09 20.11 -24.57
C ASN A 87 16.47 19.57 -23.21
N VAL A 88 16.66 20.44 -22.23
CA VAL A 88 16.96 20.05 -20.85
C VAL A 88 15.93 20.71 -19.93
N SER A 89 15.36 19.93 -19.01
CA SER A 89 14.43 20.42 -18.00
C SER A 89 14.88 20.07 -16.59
N LEU A 90 14.47 20.92 -15.65
CA LEU A 90 14.64 20.75 -14.22
C LEU A 90 13.37 21.25 -13.54
N ASP A 91 12.73 20.40 -12.75
CA ASP A 91 11.49 20.71 -12.05
C ASP A 91 11.60 20.26 -10.59
N GLY A 92 11.04 21.07 -9.69
CA GLY A 92 10.92 20.77 -8.28
C GLY A 92 9.54 21.17 -7.77
N ILE A 93 8.93 20.32 -6.96
CA ILE A 93 7.64 20.56 -6.32
C ILE A 93 7.72 20.17 -4.85
N TYR A 94 7.13 21.01 -4.00
CA TYR A 94 6.97 20.77 -2.58
C TYR A 94 5.50 20.94 -2.20
N THR A 95 4.97 19.99 -1.43
CA THR A 95 3.61 20.01 -0.89
C THR A 95 3.68 19.86 0.62
N LYS A 96 3.03 20.75 1.36
CA LYS A 96 2.85 20.65 2.81
C LYS A 96 1.38 20.43 3.13
N THR A 97 1.08 19.45 3.97
CA THR A 97 -0.26 19.26 4.52
C THR A 97 -0.59 20.42 5.46
N LEU A 98 -1.70 21.11 5.20
CA LEU A 98 -2.24 22.13 6.12
C LEU A 98 -3.33 21.53 6.99
N ASN A 99 -4.24 20.78 6.38
CA ASN A 99 -5.25 19.98 7.05
C ASN A 99 -5.32 18.62 6.33
N ASN A 100 -5.35 17.55 7.10
CA ASN A 100 -5.72 16.21 6.66
C ASN A 100 -6.55 15.57 7.78
N ILE A 101 -7.07 14.38 7.55
CA ILE A 101 -7.97 13.69 8.46
C ILE A 101 -7.27 12.52 9.15
N VAL A 102 -7.57 12.31 10.43
CA VAL A 102 -7.17 11.14 11.24
C VAL A 102 -8.38 10.68 12.03
N TYR A 103 -8.41 9.42 12.46
CA TYR A 103 -9.53 8.86 13.20
C TYR A 103 -9.09 8.29 14.54
N GLN A 104 -10.01 8.37 15.50
CA GLN A 104 -9.95 7.67 16.77
C GLN A 104 -11.26 6.92 17.02
N SER A 105 -11.17 5.75 17.64
CA SER A 105 -12.33 5.08 18.24
C SER A 105 -12.44 5.55 19.69
N VAL A 106 -13.63 5.99 20.10
CA VAL A 106 -13.87 6.62 21.41
C VAL A 106 -14.92 5.87 22.24
N ASN A 107 -15.40 4.73 21.75
CA ASN A 107 -16.44 3.95 22.44
C ASN A 107 -15.88 2.96 23.46
N PHE A 108 -14.73 3.21 24.06
CA PHE A 108 -14.14 2.37 25.10
C PHE A 108 -13.31 3.23 26.05
N GLU A 109 -13.09 2.74 27.27
CA GLU A 109 -12.35 3.50 28.27
C GLU A 109 -10.88 3.62 27.88
N ASN A 110 -10.33 4.83 27.98
CA ASN A 110 -8.90 5.07 27.80
C ASN A 110 -8.11 4.67 29.05
N ASN A 111 -8.19 3.39 29.41
CA ASN A 111 -7.51 2.78 30.54
C ASN A 111 -6.74 1.55 30.06
N PHE A 112 -5.42 1.62 30.12
CA PHE A 112 -4.53 0.59 29.60
C PHE A 112 -3.36 0.32 30.55
N THR A 113 -2.82 -0.88 30.44
CA THR A 113 -1.50 -1.25 30.96
C THR A 113 -0.51 -1.36 29.80
N SER A 114 0.78 -1.52 30.11
CA SER A 114 1.79 -1.87 29.10
C SER A 114 2.14 -3.35 29.19
N THR A 115 2.41 -3.99 28.05
CA THR A 115 3.00 -5.34 28.03
C THR A 115 4.34 -5.32 28.76
N PRO A 116 4.69 -6.38 29.51
CA PRO A 116 6.03 -6.49 30.08
C PRO A 116 7.11 -6.58 28.98
N GLY A 117 8.32 -6.18 29.34
CA GLY A 117 9.48 -6.20 28.43
C GLY A 117 9.70 -4.88 27.69
N PRO A 118 10.70 -4.83 26.80
CA PRO A 118 11.16 -3.57 26.21
C PRO A 118 10.24 -3.04 25.10
N GLU A 119 9.40 -3.88 24.49
CA GLU A 119 8.40 -3.40 23.53
C GLU A 119 7.31 -2.56 24.21
N SER A 120 6.89 -2.89 25.43
CA SER A 120 6.07 -2.02 26.32
C SER A 120 4.77 -1.47 25.69
N ARG A 121 4.11 -2.24 24.83
CA ARG A 121 2.91 -1.82 24.08
C ARG A 121 1.69 -1.65 24.97
N ILE A 122 0.79 -0.74 24.62
CA ILE A 122 -0.46 -0.61 25.36
C ILE A 122 -1.38 -1.83 25.16
N GLN A 123 -2.05 -2.20 26.24
CA GLN A 123 -3.13 -3.19 26.33
C GLN A 123 -4.29 -2.56 27.09
N TYR A 124 -5.42 -2.31 26.42
CA TYR A 124 -6.59 -1.78 27.10
C TYR A 124 -7.14 -2.82 28.09
N VAL A 125 -7.38 -2.38 29.33
CA VAL A 125 -7.83 -3.24 30.43
C VAL A 125 -9.22 -3.83 30.13
N SER A 126 -10.04 -3.08 29.39
CA SER A 126 -11.33 -3.52 28.91
C SER A 126 -11.59 -2.98 27.51
N ASN A 127 -12.10 -3.84 26.64
CA ASN A 127 -12.65 -3.46 25.34
C ASN A 127 -14.17 -3.26 25.40
N ALA A 128 -14.76 -3.18 26.59
CA ALA A 128 -16.19 -2.96 26.75
C ALA A 128 -16.59 -1.60 26.18
N ALA A 129 -17.71 -1.59 25.47
CA ALA A 129 -18.26 -0.36 24.93
C ALA A 129 -18.70 0.58 26.06
N VAL A 130 -18.26 1.84 26.04
CA VAL A 130 -18.75 2.87 26.99
C VAL A 130 -20.26 3.04 26.82
N ASP A 131 -20.73 3.06 25.58
CA ASP A 131 -22.15 2.97 25.24
C ASP A 131 -22.40 1.69 24.45
N SER A 132 -22.94 0.68 25.13
CA SER A 132 -23.20 -0.64 24.57
C SER A 132 -24.28 -0.67 23.49
N ARG A 133 -25.00 0.43 23.27
CA ARG A 133 -25.94 0.53 22.14
C ARG A 133 -25.20 0.57 20.81
N TYR A 134 -24.05 1.22 20.79
CA TYR A 134 -23.24 1.38 19.59
C TYR A 134 -22.15 0.32 19.57
N ARG A 135 -21.91 -0.23 18.38
CA ARG A 135 -20.78 -1.13 18.16
C ARG A 135 -19.46 -0.38 18.33
N SER A 136 -19.38 0.81 17.74
CA SER A 136 -18.17 1.64 17.77
C SER A 136 -18.54 3.10 17.46
N ILE A 137 -17.75 4.03 17.98
CA ILE A 137 -17.89 5.45 17.71
C ILE A 137 -16.53 5.95 17.21
N TYR A 138 -16.47 6.40 15.95
CA TYR A 138 -15.25 6.91 15.34
C TYR A 138 -15.32 8.43 15.19
N VAL A 139 -14.30 9.14 15.67
CA VAL A 139 -14.19 10.60 15.58
C VAL A 139 -13.10 10.96 14.57
N GLY A 140 -13.46 11.67 13.52
CA GLY A 140 -12.54 12.30 12.59
C GLY A 140 -12.05 13.66 13.11
N TYR A 141 -10.74 13.85 13.14
CA TYR A 141 -10.10 15.12 13.54
C TYR A 141 -9.03 15.54 12.53
N ASN A 142 -8.57 16.80 12.65
CA ASN A 142 -7.56 17.33 11.74
C ASN A 142 -6.12 17.09 12.23
N THR A 143 -5.24 16.80 11.29
CA THR A 143 -3.78 16.88 11.45
C THR A 143 -3.17 17.79 10.39
N ASN A 144 -2.04 18.41 10.68
CA ASN A 144 -1.19 19.09 9.70
C ASN A 144 0.09 18.29 9.38
N GLU A 145 0.18 17.06 9.90
CA GLU A 145 1.34 16.19 9.71
C GLU A 145 1.29 15.55 8.33
N GLY A 146 2.33 15.85 7.56
CA GLY A 146 2.45 15.39 6.18
C GLY A 146 3.12 16.42 5.31
N HIS A 147 3.94 15.92 4.39
CA HIS A 147 4.60 16.70 3.38
C HIS A 147 5.10 15.77 2.27
N SER A 148 5.34 16.32 1.08
CA SER A 148 6.01 15.62 0.01
C SER A 148 6.88 16.57 -0.78
N PHE A 149 7.91 16.02 -1.39
CA PHE A 149 8.72 16.72 -2.37
C PHE A 149 8.99 15.80 -3.55
N ASN A 150 9.10 16.39 -4.73
CA ASN A 150 9.52 15.68 -5.92
C ASN A 150 10.43 16.58 -6.75
N PHE A 151 11.46 15.96 -7.27
CA PHE A 151 12.47 16.54 -8.13
C PHE A 151 12.49 15.74 -9.42
N SER A 152 12.53 16.40 -10.57
CA SER A 152 12.77 15.74 -11.85
C SER A 152 13.70 16.54 -12.74
N THR A 153 14.49 15.85 -13.52
CA THR A 153 15.31 16.44 -14.57
C THR A 153 15.39 15.49 -15.75
N GLY A 154 15.66 16.04 -16.92
CA GLY A 154 15.96 15.19 -18.04
C GLY A 154 16.40 15.94 -19.27
N VAL A 155 16.69 15.15 -20.28
CA VAL A 155 17.20 15.59 -21.55
C VAL A 155 16.53 14.82 -22.67
N ASP A 156 16.16 15.52 -23.74
CA ASP A 156 15.71 14.90 -24.98
C ASP A 156 16.33 15.59 -26.20
N LYS A 157 16.39 14.82 -27.29
CA LYS A 157 16.81 15.33 -28.59
C LYS A 157 16.23 14.52 -29.74
N GLN A 158 15.73 15.25 -30.73
CA GLN A 158 15.43 14.73 -32.05
C GLN A 158 16.60 15.01 -33.00
N PHE A 159 17.16 13.95 -33.57
CA PHE A 159 18.06 13.97 -34.73
C PHE A 159 17.25 13.62 -35.98
N GLU A 160 17.86 13.49 -37.16
CA GLU A 160 17.10 13.19 -38.39
C GLU A 160 16.31 11.86 -38.28
N ASN A 161 17.01 10.76 -38.00
CA ASN A 161 16.44 9.42 -37.96
C ASN A 161 16.44 8.80 -36.56
N PHE A 162 16.83 9.56 -35.54
CA PHE A 162 17.00 9.08 -34.19
C PHE A 162 16.35 10.05 -33.20
N PHE A 163 15.58 9.51 -32.26
CA PHE A 163 15.09 10.22 -31.09
C PHE A 163 15.68 9.57 -29.85
N GLY A 164 16.10 10.38 -28.88
CA GLY A 164 16.55 9.91 -27.58
C GLY A 164 16.06 10.82 -26.47
N SER A 165 15.64 10.23 -25.36
CA SER A 165 15.32 10.94 -24.13
C SER A 165 15.70 10.13 -22.89
N LEU A 166 16.10 10.83 -21.84
CA LEU A 166 16.41 10.27 -20.53
C LEU A 166 15.94 11.24 -19.46
N PHE A 167 15.07 10.76 -18.58
CA PHE A 167 14.52 11.51 -17.47
C PHE A 167 14.77 10.75 -16.17
N TYR A 168 15.09 11.51 -15.13
CA TYR A 168 15.20 11.02 -13.76
C TYR A 168 14.28 11.83 -12.86
N SER A 169 13.62 11.16 -11.92
CA SER A 169 12.88 11.80 -10.86
C SER A 169 13.13 11.11 -9.53
N TYR A 170 13.13 11.90 -8.46
CA TYR A 170 13.12 11.41 -7.09
C TYR A 170 12.01 12.14 -6.32
N GLY A 171 11.19 11.39 -5.60
CA GLY A 171 10.24 11.99 -4.68
C GLY A 171 10.09 11.18 -3.40
N ASP A 172 9.93 11.90 -2.29
CA ASP A 172 9.54 11.30 -1.02
C ASP A 172 8.31 12.00 -0.46
N SER A 173 7.54 11.28 0.34
CA SER A 173 6.32 11.77 0.96
C SER A 173 6.11 11.11 2.30
N TYR A 174 5.63 11.89 3.25
CA TYR A 174 5.38 11.48 4.62
C TYR A 174 3.96 11.87 4.99
N ALA A 175 3.29 11.03 5.77
CA ALA A 175 1.93 11.25 6.22
C ALA A 175 1.67 10.51 7.54
N LEU A 176 0.83 11.13 8.39
CA LEU A 176 0.29 10.48 9.58
C LEU A 176 -0.83 9.50 9.20
N ASN A 177 -1.70 9.89 8.26
CA ASN A 177 -2.77 9.06 7.72
C ASN A 177 -2.80 9.11 6.18
N GLU A 178 -2.89 7.92 5.57
CA GLU A 178 -2.90 7.73 4.12
C GLU A 178 -4.27 7.93 3.49
N GLY A 179 -5.36 7.76 4.25
CA GLY A 179 -6.70 7.95 3.71
C GLY A 179 -7.10 6.91 2.66
N THR A 180 -6.69 5.66 2.76
CA THR A 180 -6.82 4.64 1.69
C THR A 180 -8.15 3.88 1.62
N SER A 181 -9.06 4.06 2.57
CA SER A 181 -10.34 3.33 2.64
C SER A 181 -11.58 4.23 2.55
N SER A 182 -12.79 3.65 2.42
CA SER A 182 -14.04 4.40 2.26
C SER A 182 -14.80 4.66 3.58
N GLN A 183 -14.55 3.85 4.62
CA GLN A 183 -15.25 3.92 5.91
C GLN A 183 -14.32 4.45 7.01
N ASN A 184 -14.84 5.27 7.93
CA ASN A 184 -14.06 5.78 9.07
C ASN A 184 -13.50 4.62 9.92
N SER A 185 -14.29 3.57 10.14
CA SER A 185 -13.87 2.34 10.82
C SER A 185 -12.68 1.66 10.14
N SER A 186 -12.71 1.54 8.81
CA SER A 186 -11.61 0.98 8.02
C SER A 186 -10.38 1.88 8.00
N GLN A 187 -10.55 3.20 8.08
CA GLN A 187 -9.44 4.14 8.19
C GLN A 187 -8.74 4.02 9.54
N TRP A 188 -9.52 4.00 10.64
CA TRP A 188 -8.99 3.78 11.98
C TRP A 188 -8.30 2.41 12.11
N ARG A 189 -8.93 1.33 11.63
CA ARG A 189 -8.31 0.00 11.55
C ARG A 189 -7.02 -0.01 10.72
N GLY A 190 -6.98 0.82 9.67
CA GLY A 190 -5.87 0.94 8.75
C GLY A 190 -4.72 1.82 9.23
N GLN A 191 -4.80 2.39 10.44
CA GLN A 191 -3.71 3.21 10.97
C GLN A 191 -2.51 2.33 11.34
N VAL A 192 -1.34 2.66 10.79
CA VAL A 192 -0.07 2.08 11.22
C VAL A 192 0.29 2.65 12.59
N HIS A 193 0.66 1.80 13.52
CA HIS A 193 0.89 2.17 14.92
C HIS A 193 1.99 1.33 15.56
N ASP A 194 2.51 1.79 16.70
CA ASP A 194 3.58 1.15 17.47
C ASP A 194 3.10 0.85 18.92
N VAL A 195 3.77 1.40 19.93
CA VAL A 195 3.43 1.33 21.35
C VAL A 195 2.00 1.84 21.61
N GLY A 196 1.57 2.89 20.91
CA GLY A 196 0.37 3.65 21.25
C GLY A 196 -0.97 3.09 20.75
N GLY A 197 -0.99 1.97 20.04
CA GLY A 197 -2.23 1.40 19.47
C GLY A 197 -2.85 2.27 18.36
N ARG A 198 -4.00 1.86 17.82
CA ARG A 198 -4.60 2.49 16.62
C ARG A 198 -5.05 3.91 16.85
N ASN A 199 -5.42 4.28 18.07
CA ASN A 199 -5.77 5.67 18.41
C ASN A 199 -4.58 6.65 18.32
N ASN A 200 -3.35 6.14 18.23
CA ASN A 200 -2.11 6.91 18.12
C ASN A 200 -1.30 6.45 16.89
N PRO A 201 -1.73 6.83 15.67
CA PRO A 201 -0.99 6.47 14.46
C PRO A 201 0.42 7.06 14.43
N VAL A 202 1.31 6.40 13.71
CA VAL A 202 2.71 6.83 13.54
C VAL A 202 2.87 7.68 12.28
N PHE A 203 3.48 8.85 12.45
CA PHE A 203 3.96 9.64 11.33
C PHE A 203 5.19 8.98 10.72
N GLY A 204 5.18 8.79 9.41
CA GLY A 204 6.31 8.20 8.71
C GLY A 204 6.16 8.32 7.20
N ARG A 205 7.01 7.60 6.46
CA ARG A 205 6.95 7.60 5.01
C ARG A 205 5.58 7.09 4.56
N SER A 206 5.01 7.74 3.55
CA SER A 206 3.70 7.40 3.00
C SER A 206 3.80 6.17 2.10
N ASP A 207 2.73 5.37 2.08
CA ASP A 207 2.54 4.24 1.17
C ASP A 207 2.71 4.66 -0.31
N PHE A 208 2.50 5.95 -0.60
CA PHE A 208 2.59 6.54 -1.94
C PHE A 208 3.92 7.23 -2.24
N SER A 209 4.95 7.01 -1.41
CA SER A 209 6.26 7.61 -1.63
C SER A 209 6.94 7.05 -2.88
N ALA A 210 7.17 7.91 -3.87
CA ALA A 210 7.58 7.54 -5.22
C ALA A 210 8.99 6.94 -5.32
N GLY A 211 9.94 7.35 -4.46
CA GLY A 211 11.34 6.94 -4.56
C GLY A 211 12.01 7.44 -5.84
N HIS A 212 12.99 6.67 -6.33
CA HIS A 212 13.73 6.97 -7.55
C HIS A 212 12.99 6.41 -8.77
N ARG A 213 13.03 7.13 -9.90
CA ARG A 213 12.53 6.67 -11.18
C ARG A 213 13.39 7.20 -12.32
N VAL A 214 13.71 6.32 -13.27
CA VAL A 214 14.43 6.61 -14.51
C VAL A 214 13.57 6.16 -15.67
N VAL A 215 13.29 7.07 -16.59
CA VAL A 215 12.57 6.76 -17.82
C VAL A 215 13.45 7.12 -19.01
N GLY A 216 13.66 6.15 -19.90
CA GLY A 216 14.42 6.32 -21.12
C GLY A 216 13.58 5.95 -22.33
N THR A 217 13.64 6.74 -23.39
CA THR A 217 13.04 6.35 -24.68
C THR A 217 14.02 6.60 -25.79
N THR A 218 14.19 5.61 -26.65
CA THR A 218 14.99 5.75 -27.88
C THR A 218 14.21 5.19 -29.05
N ALA A 219 14.31 5.82 -30.21
CA ALA A 219 13.72 5.34 -31.45
C ALA A 219 14.64 5.63 -32.63
N TYR A 220 14.87 4.63 -33.48
CA TYR A 220 15.62 4.80 -34.71
C TYR A 220 14.76 4.38 -35.91
N LYS A 221 14.69 5.23 -36.93
CA LYS A 221 13.99 4.99 -38.18
C LYS A 221 14.97 4.65 -39.30
N PHE A 222 14.85 3.44 -39.84
CA PHE A 222 15.50 2.99 -41.04
C PHE A 222 14.60 3.30 -42.24
N ASP A 223 14.98 4.25 -43.09
CA ASP A 223 14.34 4.46 -44.39
C ASP A 223 15.03 3.54 -45.42
N TRP A 224 14.26 2.67 -46.07
CA TRP A 224 14.78 1.65 -46.99
C TRP A 224 14.83 2.12 -48.45
N ASN A 225 14.30 3.29 -48.75
CA ASN A 225 14.33 3.88 -50.08
C ASN A 225 14.34 5.41 -50.05
N ASP A 226 14.75 6.00 -51.18
CA ASP A 226 14.89 7.46 -51.35
C ASP A 226 13.54 8.20 -51.23
N GLU A 227 12.44 7.55 -51.59
CA GLU A 227 11.08 8.08 -51.44
C GLU A 227 10.61 8.14 -49.97
N LYS A 228 11.39 7.57 -49.04
CA LYS A 228 11.10 7.45 -47.60
C LYS A 228 9.67 6.94 -47.35
N ASN A 229 9.21 6.02 -48.19
CA ASN A 229 7.87 5.42 -48.09
C ASN A 229 7.93 3.95 -47.64
N VAL A 230 9.10 3.30 -47.64
CA VAL A 230 9.30 2.02 -46.95
C VAL A 230 10.25 2.25 -45.79
N ALA A 231 9.78 2.04 -44.55
CA ALA A 231 10.59 2.33 -43.37
C ALA A 231 10.35 1.35 -42.22
N THR A 232 11.40 1.05 -41.46
CA THR A 232 11.29 0.33 -40.19
C THR A 232 11.66 1.28 -39.05
N THR A 233 10.83 1.39 -38.02
CA THR A 233 11.21 2.10 -36.79
C THR A 233 11.35 1.10 -35.66
N VAL A 234 12.49 1.10 -34.97
CA VAL A 234 12.69 0.32 -33.75
C VAL A 234 12.76 1.29 -32.59
N SER A 235 11.92 1.09 -31.58
CA SER A 235 11.86 1.90 -30.37
C SER A 235 12.07 1.04 -29.13
N LEU A 236 12.79 1.59 -28.16
CA LEU A 236 12.94 1.03 -26.83
C LEU A 236 12.37 2.01 -25.80
N PHE A 237 11.63 1.49 -24.83
CA PHE A 237 11.16 2.24 -23.68
C PHE A 237 11.64 1.55 -22.41
N TYR A 238 12.38 2.27 -21.58
CA TYR A 238 12.87 1.78 -20.30
C TYR A 238 12.17 2.52 -19.16
N ASN A 239 11.68 1.78 -18.17
CA ASN A 239 11.18 2.28 -16.91
C ASN A 239 11.87 1.54 -15.77
N GLY A 240 12.81 2.23 -15.11
CA GLY A 240 13.39 1.81 -13.84
C GLY A 240 12.75 2.58 -12.70
N GLN A 241 12.30 1.93 -11.63
CA GLN A 241 11.74 2.62 -10.47
C GLN A 241 11.97 1.88 -9.16
N SER A 242 12.09 2.63 -8.07
CA SER A 242 12.07 2.09 -6.73
C SER A 242 10.79 1.29 -6.50
N GLY A 243 10.91 0.16 -5.80
CA GLY A 243 9.76 -0.60 -5.36
C GLY A 243 8.94 0.17 -4.32
N THR A 244 7.73 -0.33 -4.09
CA THR A 244 6.78 0.22 -3.13
C THR A 244 7.40 0.24 -1.72
N PRO A 245 7.24 1.33 -0.95
CA PRO A 245 7.59 1.34 0.47
C PRO A 245 6.81 0.26 1.23
N PHE A 246 7.41 -0.32 2.27
CA PHE A 246 6.73 -1.28 3.13
C PHE A 246 7.16 -1.15 4.58
N SER A 247 6.28 -1.55 5.49
CA SER A 247 6.55 -1.59 6.93
C SER A 247 6.73 -3.03 7.43
N TRP A 248 7.63 -3.20 8.41
CA TRP A 248 7.78 -4.44 9.15
C TRP A 248 6.74 -4.53 10.25
N ILE A 249 5.94 -5.60 10.27
CA ILE A 249 4.82 -5.73 11.22
C ILE A 249 4.80 -7.07 11.94
N VAL A 250 3.97 -7.10 12.99
CA VAL A 250 3.49 -8.33 13.62
C VAL A 250 2.15 -8.72 13.00
N GLY A 251 1.95 -9.99 12.65
CA GLY A 251 0.72 -10.56 12.09
C GLY A 251 0.13 -11.68 12.95
N GLY A 252 -0.76 -12.49 12.37
CA GLY A 252 -1.51 -13.55 13.07
C GLY A 252 -2.89 -13.10 13.56
N ASP A 253 -3.81 -14.05 13.76
CA ASP A 253 -5.21 -13.77 14.14
C ASP A 253 -5.32 -13.00 15.46
N ASP A 254 -4.48 -13.32 16.46
CA ASP A 254 -4.47 -12.58 17.72
C ASP A 254 -3.94 -11.14 17.57
N ALA A 255 -3.10 -10.91 16.56
CA ALA A 255 -2.53 -9.58 16.31
C ALA A 255 -3.57 -8.61 15.75
N ASP A 256 -4.64 -9.10 15.12
CA ASP A 256 -5.74 -8.26 14.63
C ASP A 256 -6.20 -7.29 15.72
N ASN A 257 -6.38 -7.77 16.95
CA ASN A 257 -6.68 -6.90 18.08
C ASN A 257 -5.58 -6.89 19.14
N PHE A 258 -4.32 -6.71 18.71
CA PHE A 258 -3.18 -6.78 19.61
C PHE A 258 -3.38 -5.92 20.88
N SER A 259 -3.75 -4.66 20.79
CA SER A 259 -3.95 -3.79 21.97
C SER A 259 -5.28 -3.98 22.73
N ASN A 260 -6.11 -4.97 22.40
CA ASN A 260 -7.44 -5.19 22.98
C ASN A 260 -8.38 -3.97 22.86
N GLU A 261 -8.43 -3.35 21.69
CA GLU A 261 -9.25 -2.17 21.41
C GLU A 261 -10.70 -2.54 21.07
N ASN A 262 -11.65 -1.64 21.37
CA ASN A 262 -13.02 -1.75 20.86
C ASN A 262 -13.16 -1.06 19.50
N GLY A 263 -13.56 -1.82 18.49
CA GLY A 263 -13.74 -1.27 17.16
C GLY A 263 -13.69 -2.30 16.06
N SER A 264 -13.49 -1.82 14.83
CA SER A 264 -13.14 -2.66 13.70
C SER A 264 -11.67 -3.05 13.82
N THR A 265 -11.39 -4.17 14.48
CA THR A 265 -10.02 -4.62 14.78
C THR A 265 -9.56 -5.78 13.92
N SER A 266 -10.31 -6.21 12.91
CA SER A 266 -10.01 -7.38 12.06
C SER A 266 -8.78 -7.26 11.12
N ARG A 267 -7.80 -6.40 11.44
CA ARG A 267 -6.51 -6.24 10.73
C ARG A 267 -5.48 -5.64 11.67
N ASN A 268 -4.29 -6.22 11.70
CA ASN A 268 -3.14 -5.61 12.37
C ASN A 268 -2.24 -4.77 11.45
N ARG A 269 -1.73 -3.66 11.98
CA ARG A 269 -0.70 -2.82 11.34
C ARG A 269 0.31 -2.33 12.38
N THR A 270 0.55 -3.19 13.37
CA THR A 270 1.46 -2.91 14.47
C THR A 270 2.90 -3.08 13.99
N LEU A 271 3.69 -2.02 14.09
CA LEU A 271 5.10 -2.02 13.72
C LEU A 271 5.89 -3.00 14.59
N PHE A 272 6.81 -3.72 13.98
CA PHE A 272 7.69 -4.69 14.62
C PHE A 272 8.67 -3.98 15.58
N TYR A 273 8.73 -4.44 16.81
CA TYR A 273 9.81 -4.05 17.73
C TYR A 273 11.03 -4.92 17.44
N ILE A 274 12.17 -4.31 17.11
CA ILE A 274 13.37 -5.02 16.67
C ILE A 274 14.15 -5.45 17.92
N PRO A 275 14.23 -6.75 18.27
CA PRO A 275 14.87 -7.19 19.50
C PRO A 275 16.37 -6.88 19.51
N GLN A 276 16.88 -6.34 20.62
CA GLN A 276 18.32 -6.17 20.81
C GLN A 276 18.99 -7.50 21.16
N SER A 277 18.28 -8.37 21.89
CA SER A 277 18.75 -9.68 22.32
C SER A 277 17.62 -10.71 22.48
N ARG A 278 17.99 -11.98 22.68
CA ARG A 278 17.06 -13.09 22.94
C ARG A 278 16.06 -12.82 24.06
N GLY A 279 16.49 -12.05 25.07
CA GLY A 279 15.68 -11.74 26.25
C GLY A 279 14.59 -10.70 26.01
N ASP A 280 14.62 -10.01 24.87
CA ASP A 280 13.67 -8.94 24.54
C ASP A 280 12.41 -9.46 23.84
N ILE A 281 12.41 -10.75 23.47
CA ILE A 281 11.33 -11.38 22.71
C ILE A 281 10.97 -12.75 23.31
N ASN A 282 9.68 -12.99 23.46
CA ASN A 282 9.15 -14.27 23.93
C ASN A 282 8.67 -15.11 22.73
N LEU A 283 9.55 -15.99 22.25
CA LEU A 283 9.23 -16.97 21.21
C LEU A 283 8.78 -18.29 21.87
N MET A 284 7.74 -18.91 21.32
CA MET A 284 7.31 -20.25 21.73
C MET A 284 7.77 -21.33 20.75
N ASP A 285 7.88 -22.58 21.21
CA ASP A 285 8.16 -23.72 20.34
C ASP A 285 7.02 -23.93 19.31
N THR A 286 7.38 -24.32 18.09
CA THR A 286 6.47 -24.86 17.07
C THR A 286 6.71 -26.36 16.89
N ASP A 287 5.91 -27.00 16.04
CA ASP A 287 6.11 -28.42 15.70
C ASP A 287 7.50 -28.69 15.08
N ASP A 288 8.06 -27.70 14.38
CA ASP A 288 9.30 -27.84 13.61
C ASP A 288 10.52 -27.20 14.28
N LEU A 289 10.33 -26.16 15.10
CA LEU A 289 11.42 -25.34 15.63
C LEU A 289 11.22 -24.98 17.10
N THR A 290 12.27 -25.13 17.91
CA THR A 290 12.29 -24.58 19.27
C THR A 290 12.35 -23.05 19.25
N ALA A 291 11.97 -22.42 20.35
CA ALA A 291 12.07 -20.98 20.55
C ALA A 291 13.49 -20.44 20.31
N ASP A 292 14.52 -21.20 20.70
CA ASP A 292 15.92 -20.80 20.49
C ASP A 292 16.39 -20.98 19.05
N GLN A 293 15.86 -21.97 18.33
CA GLN A 293 16.10 -22.11 16.89
C GLN A 293 15.43 -20.96 16.13
N GLN A 294 14.18 -20.62 16.46
CA GLN A 294 13.50 -19.46 15.89
C GLN A 294 14.25 -18.16 16.19
N TRP A 295 14.78 -17.99 17.40
CA TRP A 295 15.62 -16.84 17.72
C TRP A 295 16.87 -16.78 16.85
N ALA A 296 17.56 -17.90 16.63
CA ALA A 296 18.75 -17.92 15.78
C ALA A 296 18.43 -17.47 14.34
N LEU A 297 17.29 -17.93 13.81
CA LEU A 297 16.81 -17.53 12.48
C LEU A 297 16.42 -16.05 12.43
N LEU A 298 15.61 -15.58 13.39
CA LEU A 298 15.22 -14.17 13.49
C LEU A 298 16.44 -13.25 13.65
N ASN A 299 17.39 -13.64 14.50
CA ASN A 299 18.59 -12.85 14.74
C ASN A 299 19.44 -12.76 13.45
N ASN A 300 19.58 -13.86 12.72
CA ASN A 300 20.24 -13.87 11.42
C ASN A 300 19.48 -13.01 10.40
N PHE A 301 18.15 -13.08 10.37
CA PHE A 301 17.32 -12.23 9.51
C PHE A 301 17.56 -10.74 9.77
N ILE A 302 17.55 -10.33 11.05
CA ILE A 302 17.82 -8.94 11.45
C ILE A 302 19.25 -8.53 11.08
N GLU A 303 20.25 -9.41 11.27
CA GLU A 303 21.65 -9.12 10.93
C GLU A 303 21.90 -8.96 9.42
N ASN A 304 21.08 -9.59 8.57
CA ASN A 304 21.20 -9.50 7.11
C ASN A 304 20.33 -8.39 6.49
N ASP A 305 19.63 -7.59 7.29
CA ASP A 305 18.94 -6.39 6.81
C ASP A 305 19.58 -5.14 7.40
N ASP A 306 20.15 -4.28 6.54
CA ASP A 306 20.84 -3.05 6.95
C ASP A 306 19.96 -2.17 7.84
N TYR A 307 18.65 -2.06 7.54
CA TYR A 307 17.76 -1.24 8.34
C TYR A 307 17.47 -1.89 9.70
N LEU A 308 17.09 -3.17 9.73
CA LEU A 308 16.75 -3.83 10.99
C LEU A 308 17.97 -3.95 11.92
N SER A 309 19.16 -4.24 11.39
CA SER A 309 20.38 -4.35 12.19
C SER A 309 20.76 -3.03 12.88
N ASP A 310 20.61 -1.91 12.18
CA ASP A 310 20.92 -0.57 12.70
C ASP A 310 19.92 -0.06 13.75
N HIS A 311 18.68 -0.59 13.77
CA HIS A 311 17.58 -0.11 14.62
C HIS A 311 17.20 -1.12 15.72
N ARG A 312 18.13 -1.98 16.15
CA ARG A 312 17.91 -2.90 17.27
C ARG A 312 17.59 -2.15 18.56
N GLY A 313 16.56 -2.62 19.27
CA GLY A 313 16.03 -1.99 20.47
C GLY A 313 14.98 -0.91 20.18
N GLU A 314 14.62 -0.71 18.92
CA GLU A 314 13.66 0.30 18.49
C GLU A 314 12.47 -0.34 17.77
N TYR A 315 11.39 0.43 17.64
CA TYR A 315 10.32 0.10 16.72
C TYR A 315 10.73 0.40 15.29
N ALA A 316 10.50 -0.56 14.39
CA ALA A 316 10.66 -0.32 12.96
C ALA A 316 9.79 0.87 12.54
N GLU A 317 10.36 1.80 11.79
CA GLU A 317 9.66 2.98 11.31
C GLU A 317 8.64 2.60 10.23
N LYS A 318 7.53 3.35 10.18
CA LYS A 318 6.54 3.22 9.12
C LYS A 318 7.20 3.44 7.75
N ASN A 319 7.08 2.43 6.91
CA ASN A 319 7.58 2.41 5.53
C ASN A 319 9.09 2.70 5.43
N SER A 320 9.86 2.17 6.38
CA SER A 320 11.31 2.28 6.45
C SER A 320 12.02 1.74 5.21
N ASN A 321 11.56 0.59 4.71
CA ASN A 321 12.16 -0.15 3.60
C ASN A 321 11.33 -0.02 2.32
N ARG A 322 11.91 -0.47 1.20
CA ARG A 322 11.27 -0.54 -0.11
C ARG A 322 11.49 -1.91 -0.72
N LEU A 323 10.50 -2.35 -1.50
CA LEU A 323 10.67 -3.49 -2.39
C LEU A 323 11.82 -3.23 -3.38
N PRO A 324 12.39 -4.29 -3.98
CA PRO A 324 13.54 -4.16 -4.89
C PRO A 324 13.25 -3.22 -6.06
N PHE A 325 14.31 -2.63 -6.62
CA PHE A 325 14.20 -1.73 -7.77
C PHE A 325 13.74 -2.50 -9.01
N GLU A 326 12.63 -2.07 -9.60
CA GLU A 326 12.04 -2.72 -10.76
C GLU A 326 12.56 -2.09 -12.05
N SER A 327 12.93 -2.92 -13.03
CA SER A 327 13.44 -2.46 -14.33
C SER A 327 12.71 -3.15 -15.47
N GLN A 328 11.88 -2.39 -16.19
CA GLN A 328 11.14 -2.88 -17.36
C GLN A 328 11.68 -2.27 -18.65
N LEU A 329 11.88 -3.11 -19.65
CA LEU A 329 12.30 -2.73 -20.99
C LEU A 329 11.25 -3.21 -21.99
N ASP A 330 10.64 -2.29 -22.72
CA ASP A 330 9.70 -2.58 -23.80
C ASP A 330 10.37 -2.32 -25.15
N VAL A 331 10.02 -3.13 -26.14
CA VAL A 331 10.49 -3.00 -27.52
C VAL A 331 9.30 -2.84 -28.44
N LYS A 332 9.37 -1.87 -29.35
CA LYS A 332 8.37 -1.70 -30.41
C LYS A 332 9.06 -1.66 -31.77
N VAL A 333 8.57 -2.46 -32.70
CA VAL A 333 8.96 -2.41 -34.11
C VAL A 333 7.77 -1.95 -34.93
N LEU A 334 7.96 -0.92 -35.73
CA LEU A 334 7.00 -0.44 -36.71
C LEU A 334 7.56 -0.70 -38.11
N GLN A 335 6.74 -1.24 -39.00
CA GLN A 335 7.04 -1.36 -40.41
C GLN A 335 6.00 -0.56 -41.21
N ASP A 336 6.47 0.48 -41.87
CA ASP A 336 5.68 1.34 -42.74
C ASP A 336 5.88 0.94 -44.20
N PHE A 337 4.77 0.87 -44.94
CA PHE A 337 4.71 0.78 -46.40
C PHE A 337 3.80 1.86 -46.93
N GLY A 338 4.38 2.83 -47.62
CA GLY A 338 3.72 3.98 -48.20
C GLY A 338 3.54 3.81 -49.69
N LEU A 339 2.41 4.28 -50.20
CA LEU A 339 2.05 4.30 -51.61
C LEU A 339 1.36 5.63 -51.92
N THR A 340 1.76 6.29 -53.00
CA THR A 340 1.04 7.48 -53.49
C THR A 340 0.03 7.03 -54.53
N LEU A 341 -1.25 7.32 -54.32
CA LEU A 341 -2.32 7.04 -55.28
C LEU A 341 -3.05 8.34 -55.61
N GLY A 342 -2.82 8.87 -56.81
CA GLY A 342 -3.29 10.21 -57.18
C GLY A 342 -2.66 11.26 -56.28
N ASP A 343 -3.50 12.12 -55.69
CA ASP A 343 -3.07 13.22 -54.82
C ASP A 343 -2.98 12.83 -53.34
N LYS A 344 -3.21 11.56 -52.99
CA LYS A 344 -3.22 11.08 -51.60
C LYS A 344 -2.06 10.15 -51.30
N ARG A 345 -1.47 10.30 -50.12
CA ARG A 345 -0.46 9.38 -49.60
C ARG A 345 -1.15 8.37 -48.69
N HIS A 346 -0.95 7.11 -49.02
CA HIS A 346 -1.46 5.98 -48.27
C HIS A 346 -0.31 5.36 -47.51
N ARG A 347 -0.49 5.00 -46.24
CA ARG A 347 0.52 4.30 -45.45
C ARG A 347 -0.08 3.17 -44.64
N PHE A 348 0.42 1.98 -44.87
CA PHE A 348 0.13 0.78 -44.11
C PHE A 348 1.23 0.59 -43.07
N GLN A 349 0.87 0.53 -41.81
CA GLN A 349 1.79 0.39 -40.69
C GLN A 349 1.48 -0.89 -39.93
N PHE A 350 2.46 -1.78 -39.85
CA PHE A 350 2.42 -2.97 -39.01
C PHE A 350 3.23 -2.68 -37.74
N SER A 351 2.70 -3.07 -36.58
CA SER A 351 3.42 -2.95 -35.31
C SER A 351 3.62 -4.31 -34.66
N ALA A 352 4.78 -4.49 -34.05
CA ALA A 352 5.05 -5.54 -33.08
C ALA A 352 5.54 -4.88 -31.79
N ASP A 353 4.74 -4.96 -30.74
CA ASP A 353 5.01 -4.43 -29.42
C ASP A 353 5.33 -5.61 -28.49
N ILE A 354 6.48 -5.59 -27.83
CA ILE A 354 6.92 -6.57 -26.83
C ILE A 354 7.11 -5.84 -25.51
N PHE A 355 6.17 -6.04 -24.61
CA PHE A 355 6.21 -5.53 -23.25
C PHE A 355 7.05 -6.45 -22.38
N ASN A 356 7.89 -5.86 -21.53
CA ASN A 356 8.83 -6.54 -20.66
C ASN A 356 9.75 -7.51 -21.44
N PHE A 357 10.36 -7.02 -22.51
CA PHE A 357 11.33 -7.73 -23.34
C PHE A 357 12.53 -8.26 -22.55
N GLY A 358 12.91 -7.62 -21.44
CA GLY A 358 13.91 -8.16 -20.52
C GLY A 358 13.52 -9.56 -20.02
N ASN A 359 12.26 -9.73 -19.61
CA ASN A 359 11.75 -11.02 -19.14
C ASN A 359 11.68 -12.09 -20.24
N LEU A 360 11.43 -11.68 -21.49
CA LEU A 360 11.51 -12.59 -22.65
C LEU A 360 12.93 -13.18 -22.82
N ILE A 361 13.96 -12.42 -22.49
CA ILE A 361 15.36 -12.85 -22.57
C ILE A 361 15.76 -13.69 -21.34
N SER A 362 15.44 -13.21 -20.14
CA SER A 362 15.76 -13.88 -18.88
C SER A 362 14.62 -13.74 -17.89
N LYS A 363 14.23 -14.85 -17.25
CA LYS A 363 13.16 -14.89 -16.26
C LYS A 363 13.41 -13.99 -15.04
N ASP A 364 14.66 -13.63 -14.77
CA ASP A 364 15.06 -12.80 -13.62
C ASP A 364 15.06 -11.30 -13.96
N TRP A 365 14.87 -10.94 -15.24
CA TRP A 365 14.80 -9.53 -15.68
C TRP A 365 13.35 -9.10 -15.79
N GLY A 366 13.07 -7.85 -15.41
CA GLY A 366 11.70 -7.32 -15.45
C GLY A 366 10.77 -7.92 -14.40
N THR A 367 11.33 -8.52 -13.34
CA THR A 367 10.58 -9.02 -12.20
C THR A 367 10.02 -7.86 -11.38
N THR A 368 8.79 -8.03 -10.91
CA THR A 368 8.09 -7.10 -10.03
C THR A 368 7.70 -7.81 -8.75
N TRP A 369 7.74 -7.11 -7.63
CA TRP A 369 7.70 -7.74 -6.31
C TRP A 369 6.50 -7.28 -5.49
N SER A 370 6.08 -8.09 -4.53
CA SER A 370 5.13 -7.75 -3.49
C SER A 370 5.58 -8.32 -2.14
N THR A 371 5.04 -7.74 -1.07
CA THR A 371 5.30 -8.22 0.29
C THR A 371 4.55 -9.52 0.59
N ASN A 372 4.84 -10.13 1.74
CA ASN A 372 4.16 -11.34 2.21
C ASN A 372 2.76 -11.09 2.79
N ASP A 373 2.41 -9.83 3.08
CA ASP A 373 1.06 -9.42 3.48
C ASP A 373 0.50 -8.35 2.53
N SER A 374 -0.81 -8.18 2.58
CA SER A 374 -1.59 -7.14 1.94
C SER A 374 -1.16 -5.72 2.36
N PHE A 375 -1.43 -4.74 1.48
CA PHE A 375 -1.15 -3.31 1.73
C PHE A 375 0.33 -2.97 1.97
N SER A 376 1.25 -3.73 1.37
CA SER A 376 2.69 -3.47 1.47
C SER A 376 3.20 -3.55 2.91
N TYR A 377 2.79 -4.60 3.62
CA TYR A 377 3.34 -4.96 4.91
C TYR A 377 4.11 -6.27 4.82
N GLN A 378 5.22 -6.33 5.53
CA GLN A 378 6.03 -7.53 5.65
C GLN A 378 5.95 -8.03 7.09
N THR A 379 5.21 -9.11 7.28
CA THR A 379 5.04 -9.77 8.57
C THR A 379 6.30 -10.57 8.89
N ILE A 380 6.90 -10.29 10.05
CA ILE A 380 8.10 -10.99 10.57
C ILE A 380 7.73 -11.98 11.69
N LEU A 381 6.75 -11.60 12.51
CA LEU A 381 6.29 -12.39 13.65
C LEU A 381 4.80 -12.59 13.58
N ASN A 382 4.33 -13.76 14.00
CA ASN A 382 2.92 -13.99 14.32
C ASN A 382 2.72 -13.90 15.82
N LEU A 383 1.78 -13.09 16.29
CA LEU A 383 1.30 -13.13 17.67
C LEU A 383 0.46 -14.40 17.87
N GLN A 384 0.77 -15.16 18.92
CA GLN A 384 0.06 -16.39 19.32
C GLN A 384 -0.80 -16.20 20.58
N GLY A 385 -0.86 -14.98 21.09
CA GLY A 385 -1.52 -14.61 22.33
C GLY A 385 -0.57 -14.05 23.37
N PHE A 386 -0.91 -14.23 24.64
CA PHE A 386 -0.21 -13.64 25.78
C PHE A 386 0.01 -14.68 26.88
N ASP A 387 1.13 -14.57 27.57
CA ASP A 387 1.40 -15.32 28.80
C ASP A 387 0.57 -14.77 29.97
N THR A 388 0.57 -15.48 31.08
CA THR A 388 -0.11 -15.17 32.33
C THR A 388 0.27 -13.82 32.94
N ASP A 389 1.48 -13.31 32.65
CA ASP A 389 1.93 -11.99 33.08
C ASP A 389 1.57 -10.86 32.09
N GLY A 390 0.93 -11.20 30.97
CA GLY A 390 0.56 -10.28 29.91
C GLY A 390 1.65 -10.04 28.86
N SER A 391 2.78 -10.76 28.90
CA SER A 391 3.81 -10.71 27.86
C SER A 391 3.31 -11.35 26.58
N PRO A 392 3.44 -10.71 25.40
CA PRO A 392 3.03 -11.34 24.15
C PRO A 392 3.93 -12.53 23.81
N ILE A 393 3.34 -13.54 23.18
CA ILE A 393 4.01 -14.76 22.74
C ILE A 393 4.02 -14.78 21.21
N TYR A 394 5.17 -15.06 20.61
CA TYR A 394 5.35 -15.01 19.17
C TYR A 394 5.87 -16.32 18.58
N THR A 395 5.62 -16.47 17.28
CA THR A 395 6.36 -17.36 16.38
C THR A 395 6.97 -16.56 15.23
N PHE A 396 8.12 -17.01 14.74
CA PHE A 396 8.79 -16.41 13.58
C PHE A 396 8.24 -17.00 12.28
N THR A 397 8.02 -16.15 11.26
CA THR A 397 7.23 -16.55 10.09
C THR A 397 8.03 -17.04 8.88
N ASP A 398 9.21 -16.48 8.62
CA ASP A 398 9.96 -16.75 7.38
C ASP A 398 11.44 -16.39 7.55
N ASP A 399 12.35 -17.33 7.25
CA ASP A 399 13.80 -17.17 7.33
C ASP A 399 14.45 -16.76 6.00
N SER A 400 13.66 -16.51 4.96
CA SER A 400 14.13 -16.04 3.64
C SER A 400 14.89 -14.71 3.76
N LEU A 401 16.01 -14.61 3.04
CA LEU A 401 16.89 -13.43 3.05
C LEU A 401 16.84 -12.68 1.71
N ASP A 402 17.44 -11.49 1.69
CA ASP A 402 17.57 -10.65 0.48
C ASP A 402 16.25 -10.47 -0.29
N ASP A 403 16.24 -10.66 -1.61
CA ASP A 403 15.03 -10.52 -2.43
C ASP A 403 14.11 -11.75 -2.35
N GLU A 404 14.61 -12.89 -1.85
CA GLU A 404 13.86 -14.16 -1.77
C GLU A 404 12.71 -14.07 -0.75
N ARG A 405 12.78 -13.14 0.20
CA ARG A 405 11.71 -12.84 1.18
C ARG A 405 10.48 -12.16 0.60
N PHE A 406 10.54 -11.74 -0.67
CA PHE A 406 9.43 -11.07 -1.36
C PHE A 406 8.76 -12.00 -2.37
N ASN A 407 7.45 -11.80 -2.53
CA ASN A 407 6.67 -12.52 -3.51
C ASN A 407 6.89 -11.92 -4.91
N ILE A 408 6.98 -12.78 -5.93
CA ILE A 408 6.98 -12.33 -7.32
C ILE A 408 5.53 -12.08 -7.78
N ASN A 409 5.26 -10.88 -8.30
CA ASN A 409 4.00 -10.58 -8.97
C ASN A 409 3.97 -11.25 -10.34
N ASP A 410 3.43 -12.47 -10.40
CA ASP A 410 3.47 -13.34 -11.58
C ASP A 410 2.95 -12.65 -12.86
N ILE A 411 1.75 -12.08 -12.83
CA ILE A 411 1.13 -11.47 -14.02
C ILE A 411 1.93 -10.25 -14.50
N SER A 412 2.40 -9.41 -13.58
CA SER A 412 3.12 -8.17 -13.89
C SER A 412 4.56 -8.43 -14.38
N SER A 413 5.15 -9.56 -13.96
CA SER A 413 6.52 -9.92 -14.32
C SER A 413 6.63 -10.59 -15.70
N ARG A 414 5.53 -11.05 -16.29
CA ARG A 414 5.54 -11.74 -17.59
C ARG A 414 5.69 -10.78 -18.77
N TRP A 415 6.49 -11.20 -19.75
CA TRP A 415 6.48 -10.55 -21.07
C TRP A 415 5.17 -10.78 -21.80
N ARG A 416 4.76 -9.80 -22.61
CA ARG A 416 3.55 -9.87 -23.45
C ARG A 416 3.84 -9.29 -24.82
N ALA A 417 3.25 -9.85 -25.87
CA ALA A 417 3.36 -9.30 -27.22
C ALA A 417 1.99 -8.88 -27.77
N GLN A 418 2.00 -7.80 -28.54
CA GLN A 418 0.84 -7.29 -29.26
C GLN A 418 1.24 -6.98 -30.71
N ILE A 419 0.45 -7.46 -31.66
CA ILE A 419 0.61 -7.13 -33.09
C ILE A 419 -0.50 -6.19 -33.52
N GLY A 420 -0.14 -5.14 -34.25
CA GLY A 420 -1.05 -4.11 -34.72
C GLY A 420 -0.99 -3.92 -36.23
N PHE A 421 -2.10 -3.45 -36.78
CA PHE A 421 -2.17 -2.94 -38.14
C PHE A 421 -2.93 -1.61 -38.12
N ARG A 422 -2.36 -0.61 -38.78
CA ARG A 422 -2.97 0.70 -38.96
C ARG A 422 -2.86 1.11 -40.42
N TYR A 423 -3.92 1.73 -40.91
CA TYR A 423 -3.93 2.36 -42.21
C TYR A 423 -4.16 3.87 -42.04
N LEU A 424 -3.26 4.65 -42.63
CA LEU A 424 -3.22 6.10 -42.56
C LEU A 424 -3.47 6.68 -43.95
N PHE A 425 -4.33 7.69 -44.01
CA PHE A 425 -4.60 8.50 -45.19
C PHE A 425 -4.07 9.90 -44.90
N ASP A 426 -2.93 10.23 -45.49
CA ASP A 426 -2.23 11.51 -45.33
C ASP A 426 -2.42 12.41 -46.57
#